data_AF-A0A954GES6-F1
#
_entry.id   AF-A0A954GES6-F1
#
_cell.length_a   1.000
_cell.length_b   1.000
_cell.length_c   1.000
_cell.angle_alpha   90.00
_cell.angle_beta   90.00
_cell.angle_gamma   90.00
#
_symmetry.space_group_name_H-M   'P 1'
#
loop_
_entity.id
_entity.type
_entity.pdbx_description
1 polymer ?
#
loop_
_entity_poly.entity_id
_entity_poly.type
_entity_poly.pdbx_seq_one_letter_code
_entity_poly.pdbx_strand_id
1 'polypeptide(L)'
;MIPINAVVHLDGQPAVGVLAMFVPKVNANSKDPTYFKGKVDGEGKLSIGTFTDNDGVPPDDYVLTFVKYDTSTIIIGQKPADLLQGKYSNPANLEHTISVPSGVPSFDAGVIELTSPE
;
A
#
# COMPACT_ATOMS: atom_id res chain seq x y z
N MET A 1 12.95 -10.61 -5.24
CA MET A 1 11.78 -10.00 -4.59
C MET A 1 11.01 -11.09 -3.89
N ILE A 2 10.33 -10.75 -2.79
CA ILE A 2 9.49 -11.63 -1.99
C ILE A 2 8.03 -11.23 -2.29
N PRO A 3 7.26 -12.10 -2.98
CA PRO A 3 5.82 -11.89 -3.19
C PRO A 3 5.11 -11.66 -1.86
N ILE A 4 4.21 -10.67 -1.84
CA ILE A 4 3.43 -10.31 -0.66
C ILE A 4 1.99 -10.77 -0.89
N ASN A 5 1.50 -11.62 0.02
CA ASN A 5 0.09 -11.97 0.10
C ASN A 5 -0.53 -11.10 1.20
N ALA A 6 -1.45 -10.23 0.84
CA ALA A 6 -2.19 -9.42 1.80
C ALA A 6 -3.60 -9.17 1.28
N VAL A 7 -4.56 -9.09 2.19
CA VAL A 7 -5.93 -8.64 1.89
C VAL A 7 -6.14 -7.30 2.56
N VAL A 8 -6.64 -6.31 1.84
CA VAL A 8 -6.92 -4.98 2.34
C VAL A 8 -8.42 -4.74 2.29
N HIS A 9 -8.97 -4.34 3.43
CA HIS A 9 -10.36 -3.96 3.57
C HIS A 9 -10.48 -2.48 3.93
N LEU A 10 -11.59 -1.86 3.53
CA LEU A 10 -12.00 -0.52 3.90
C LEU A 10 -13.43 -0.63 4.44
N ASP A 11 -13.60 -0.32 5.72
CA ASP A 11 -14.88 -0.44 6.44
C ASP A 11 -15.50 -1.84 6.31
N GLY A 12 -14.66 -2.88 6.41
CA GLY A 12 -15.06 -4.29 6.33
C GLY A 12 -15.45 -4.78 4.92
N GLN A 13 -15.18 -4.01 3.87
CA GLN A 13 -15.35 -4.41 2.47
C GLN A 13 -14.01 -4.45 1.75
N PRO A 14 -13.84 -5.26 0.68
CA PRO A 14 -12.66 -5.20 -0.18
C PRO A 14 -12.27 -3.76 -0.56
N ALA A 15 -11.03 -3.36 -0.26
CA ALA A 15 -10.54 -2.01 -0.48
C ALA A 15 -10.15 -1.75 -1.94
N VAL A 16 -11.04 -2.11 -2.88
CA VAL A 16 -10.78 -2.10 -4.33
C VAL A 16 -10.24 -0.73 -4.77
N GLY A 17 -9.13 -0.76 -5.52
CA GLY A 17 -8.51 0.43 -6.09
C GLY A 17 -7.66 1.25 -5.12
N VAL A 18 -7.56 0.86 -3.85
CA VAL A 18 -6.55 1.42 -2.93
C VAL A 18 -5.15 1.10 -3.47
N LEU A 19 -4.28 2.10 -3.43
CA LEU A 19 -2.86 1.95 -3.67
C LEU A 19 -2.15 1.84 -2.32
N ALA A 20 -1.36 0.77 -2.16
CA ALA A 20 -0.49 0.60 -1.02
C ALA A 20 0.95 0.94 -1.43
N MET A 21 1.65 1.71 -0.62
CA MET A 21 3.06 2.04 -0.83
C MET A 21 3.88 1.46 0.31
N PHE A 22 4.88 0.66 -0.05
CA PHE A 22 5.83 0.02 0.85
C PHE A 22 7.06 0.92 0.92
N VAL A 23 7.09 1.78 1.92
CA VAL A 23 8.20 2.69 2.18
C VAL A 23 9.19 1.98 3.11
N PRO A 24 10.45 1.76 2.71
CA PRO A 24 11.45 1.22 3.63
C PRO A 24 11.48 2.07 4.91
N LYS A 25 11.45 1.44 6.08
CA LYS A 25 11.31 2.13 7.37
C LYS A 25 12.42 3.16 7.60
N VAL A 26 13.62 2.88 7.10
CA VAL A 26 14.76 3.80 7.10
C VAL A 26 14.49 5.11 6.34
N ASN A 27 13.57 5.08 5.38
CA ASN A 27 13.17 6.22 4.54
C ASN A 27 11.87 6.89 5.01
N ALA A 28 11.24 6.42 6.09
CA ALA A 28 9.92 6.90 6.54
C ALA A 28 9.85 8.41 6.84
N ASN A 29 10.98 9.03 7.19
CA ASN A 29 11.10 10.47 7.44
C ASN A 29 11.69 11.26 6.26
N SER A 30 11.95 10.61 5.12
CA SER A 30 12.46 11.29 3.93
C SER A 30 11.40 12.24 3.37
N LYS A 31 11.83 13.38 2.82
CA LYS A 31 10.94 14.29 2.10
C LYS A 31 10.37 13.65 0.84
N ASP A 32 11.17 12.82 0.19
CA ASP A 32 10.82 12.06 -1.02
C ASP A 32 11.25 10.60 -0.80
N PRO A 33 10.46 9.79 -0.07
CA PRO A 33 10.81 8.40 0.18
C PRO A 33 10.73 7.59 -1.12
N THR A 34 11.69 6.71 -1.33
CA THR A 34 11.52 5.63 -2.31
C THR A 34 10.52 4.62 -1.77
N TYR A 35 9.70 4.06 -2.65
CA TYR A 35 8.70 3.07 -2.27
C TYR A 35 8.42 2.09 -3.40
N PHE A 36 7.90 0.92 -3.01
CA PHE A 36 7.28 -0.02 -3.94
C PHE A 36 5.77 0.16 -3.88
N LYS A 37 5.09 0.05 -5.02
CA LYS A 37 3.67 0.33 -5.14
C LYS A 37 2.90 -0.93 -5.48
N GLY A 38 1.84 -1.18 -4.73
CA GLY A 38 0.84 -2.20 -5.03
C GLY A 38 -0.56 -1.61 -5.18
N LYS A 39 -1.44 -2.38 -5.80
CA LYS A 39 -2.86 -2.03 -5.96
C LYS A 39 -3.73 -3.16 -5.44
N VAL A 40 -4.83 -2.79 -4.79
CA VAL A 40 -5.84 -3.71 -4.29
C VAL A 40 -6.85 -4.02 -5.39
N ASP A 41 -7.09 -5.31 -5.65
CA ASP A 41 -8.02 -5.79 -6.66
C ASP A 41 -9.47 -5.90 -6.15
N GLY A 42 -10.36 -6.46 -6.98
CA GLY A 42 -11.79 -6.63 -6.68
C GLY A 42 -12.11 -7.61 -5.54
N GLU A 43 -11.18 -8.50 -5.21
CA GLU A 43 -11.29 -9.44 -4.09
C GLU A 43 -10.64 -8.88 -2.81
N GLY A 44 -10.05 -7.69 -2.86
CA GLY A 44 -9.32 -7.08 -1.76
C GLY A 44 -7.87 -7.53 -1.68
N LYS A 45 -7.37 -8.33 -2.62
CA LYS A 45 -5.99 -8.80 -2.60
C LYS A 45 -5.05 -7.71 -3.08
N LEU A 46 -3.94 -7.56 -2.37
CA LEU A 46 -2.89 -6.62 -2.71
C LEU A 46 -1.90 -7.26 -3.68
N SER A 47 -1.75 -6.67 -4.85
CA SER A 47 -0.79 -7.07 -5.88
C SER A 47 0.30 -6.02 -6.02
N ILE A 48 1.57 -6.40 -5.87
CA ILE A 48 2.74 -5.51 -5.96
C ILE A 48 3.58 -5.92 -7.16
N GLY A 49 3.79 -5.00 -8.10
CA GLY A 49 4.73 -5.18 -9.22
C GLY A 49 5.87 -4.17 -9.12
N THR A 50 7.10 -4.66 -9.05
CA THR A 50 8.31 -3.83 -8.92
C THR A 50 9.18 -3.88 -10.17
N PHE A 51 9.44 -5.06 -10.72
CA PHE A 51 10.08 -5.29 -12.02
C PHE A 51 9.18 -6.10 -12.97
N THR A 52 8.43 -7.05 -12.42
CA THR A 52 7.40 -7.84 -13.08
C THR A 52 6.13 -7.84 -12.23
N ASP A 53 4.98 -8.10 -12.84
CA ASP A 53 3.73 -8.18 -12.10
C ASP A 53 3.83 -9.24 -10.99
N ASN A 54 3.47 -8.87 -9.76
CA ASN A 54 3.44 -9.74 -8.58
C ASN A 54 4.79 -10.27 -8.08
N ASP A 55 5.91 -9.63 -8.40
CA ASP A 55 7.21 -10.04 -7.87
C ASP A 55 7.42 -9.67 -6.39
N GLY A 56 6.68 -8.68 -5.87
CA GLY A 56 6.72 -8.28 -4.46
C GLY A 56 7.88 -7.35 -4.14
N VAL A 57 8.40 -7.37 -2.91
CA VAL A 57 9.40 -6.39 -2.42
C VAL A 57 10.69 -7.07 -1.97
N PRO A 58 11.85 -6.37 -1.91
CA PRO A 58 13.04 -6.91 -1.26
C PRO A 58 12.77 -7.26 0.21
N PRO A 59 13.56 -8.15 0.83
CA PRO A 59 13.55 -8.30 2.27
C PRO A 59 14.00 -7.00 2.97
N ASP A 60 13.13 -6.42 3.79
CA ASP A 60 13.37 -5.21 4.59
C ASP A 60 12.22 -4.99 5.59
N ASP A 61 12.38 -3.99 6.46
CA ASP A 61 11.29 -3.41 7.24
C ASP A 61 10.59 -2.31 6.45
N TYR A 62 9.27 -2.38 6.36
CA TYR A 62 8.46 -1.41 5.60
C TYR A 62 7.41 -0.75 6.49
N VAL A 63 7.12 0.50 6.15
CA VAL A 63 5.90 1.20 6.55
C VAL A 63 4.96 1.21 5.35
N LEU A 64 3.73 0.75 5.57
CA LEU A 64 2.68 0.79 4.59
C LEU A 64 1.91 2.10 4.70
N THR A 65 1.73 2.75 3.57
CA THR A 65 0.85 3.91 3.44
C THR A 65 -0.20 3.62 2.37
N PHE A 66 -1.36 4.22 2.50
CA PHE A 66 -2.52 3.93 1.66
C PHE A 66 -3.13 5.21 1.11
N VAL A 67 -3.52 5.16 -0.16
CA VAL A 67 -4.22 6.26 -0.84
C VAL A 67 -5.29 5.68 -1.74
N LYS A 68 -6.46 6.32 -1.83
CA LYS A 68 -7.54 5.90 -2.72
C LYS A 68 -8.00 7.07 -3.56
N TYR A 69 -7.60 7.11 -4.82
CA TYR A 69 -8.00 8.20 -5.71
C TYR A 69 -9.43 8.03 -6.22
N ASP A 70 -10.20 9.10 -6.19
CA ASP A 70 -11.45 9.18 -6.93
C ASP A 70 -11.14 9.24 -8.43
N THR A 71 -11.54 8.19 -9.14
CA THR A 71 -11.35 8.05 -10.59
C THR A 71 -12.65 8.23 -11.36
N SER A 72 -13.76 8.52 -10.68
CA SER A 72 -15.06 8.76 -11.33
C SER A 72 -15.08 10.04 -12.17
N THR A 73 -14.23 11.00 -11.81
CA THR A 73 -14.14 12.33 -12.44
C THR A 73 -12.68 12.70 -12.74
N ILE A 74 -12.02 11.94 -13.63
CA ILE A 74 -10.68 12.32 -14.09
C ILE A 74 -10.79 13.54 -15.01
N ILE A 75 -10.44 14.72 -14.48
CA ILE A 75 -10.33 15.96 -15.24
C ILE A 75 -8.86 16.18 -15.61
N ILE A 76 -8.58 16.35 -16.91
CA ILE A 76 -7.22 16.60 -17.40
C ILE A 76 -6.66 17.87 -16.75
N GLY A 77 -5.50 17.75 -16.10
CA GLY A 77 -4.83 18.86 -15.40
C GLY A 77 -5.20 19.01 -13.93
N GLN A 78 -6.11 18.20 -13.38
CA GLN A 78 -6.41 18.17 -11.95
C GLN A 78 -5.93 16.87 -11.30
N LYS A 79 -5.37 16.99 -10.09
CA LYS A 79 -5.03 15.83 -9.26
C LYS A 79 -6.33 15.19 -8.75
N PRO A 80 -6.53 13.88 -8.93
CA PRO A 80 -7.71 13.22 -8.39
C PRO A 80 -7.74 13.34 -6.86
N ALA A 81 -8.95 13.48 -6.31
CA ALA A 81 -9.16 13.59 -4.87
C ALA A 81 -8.75 12.27 -4.18
N ASP A 82 -8.12 12.36 -3.01
CA ASP A 82 -7.89 11.20 -2.16
C ASP A 82 -9.08 10.98 -1.23
N LEU A 83 -9.78 9.88 -1.42
CA LEU A 83 -10.95 9.48 -0.63
C LEU A 83 -10.59 9.11 0.81
N LEU A 84 -9.31 8.80 1.10
CA LEU A 84 -8.84 8.57 2.46
C LEU A 84 -8.38 9.86 3.16
N GLN A 85 -8.49 11.02 2.49
CA GLN A 85 -8.14 12.34 3.03
C GLN A 85 -6.75 12.41 3.66
N GLY A 86 -5.79 11.65 3.14
CA GLY A 86 -4.43 11.61 3.67
C GLY A 86 -4.26 10.89 5.01
N LYS A 87 -5.32 10.30 5.59
CA LYS A 87 -5.28 9.58 6.89
C LYS A 87 -4.15 8.56 6.99
N TYR A 88 -3.86 7.86 5.90
CA TYR A 88 -2.83 6.81 5.82
C TYR A 88 -1.65 7.21 4.93
N SER A 89 -1.48 8.49 4.61
CA SER A 89 -0.49 8.94 3.63
C SER A 89 0.89 9.25 4.23
N ASN A 90 0.99 9.40 5.56
CA ASN A 90 2.23 9.77 6.22
C ASN A 90 3.01 8.55 6.72
N PRO A 91 4.13 8.15 6.07
CA PRO A 91 4.93 7.04 6.52
C PRO A 91 5.65 7.32 7.86
N ALA A 92 5.80 8.58 8.27
CA ALA A 92 6.46 8.92 9.54
C ALA A 92 5.60 8.54 10.78
N ASN A 93 4.31 8.28 10.61
CA ASN A 93 3.44 7.84 11.71
C ASN A 93 3.72 6.38 12.14
N LEU A 94 4.32 5.56 11.27
CA LEU A 94 4.64 4.15 11.52
C LEU A 94 3.43 3.28 11.94
N GLU A 95 2.20 3.66 11.54
CA GLU A 95 0.97 2.98 11.97
C GLU A 95 0.85 1.55 11.43
N HIS A 96 1.26 1.33 10.18
CA HIS A 96 1.22 0.02 9.55
C HIS A 96 2.65 -0.41 9.20
N THR A 97 3.25 -1.26 10.01
CA THR A 97 4.61 -1.77 9.78
C THR A 97 4.61 -3.26 9.53
N ILE A 98 5.46 -3.69 8.60
CA ILE A 98 5.71 -5.10 8.31
C ILE A 98 7.21 -5.35 8.20
N SER A 99 7.64 -6.57 8.53
CA SER A 99 9.03 -7.01 8.36
C SER A 99 9.04 -8.19 7.41
N VAL A 100 9.57 -7.98 6.20
CA VAL A 100 9.61 -9.00 5.15
C VAL A 100 10.90 -9.80 5.31
N PRO A 101 10.85 -11.11 5.66
CA PRO A 101 12.03 -11.90 5.93
C PRO A 101 12.79 -12.24 4.63
N SER A 102 14.09 -12.50 4.77
CA SER A 102 14.91 -13.02 3.68
C SER A 102 14.78 -14.54 3.55
N GLY A 103 15.01 -15.06 2.34
CA GLY A 103 15.08 -16.50 2.09
C GLY A 103 13.74 -17.25 2.05
N VAL A 104 12.60 -16.56 2.11
CA VAL A 104 11.26 -17.16 1.98
C VAL A 104 10.75 -17.09 0.53
N PRO A 105 9.91 -18.05 0.08
CA PRO A 105 9.34 -18.00 -1.26
C PRO A 105 8.22 -16.95 -1.41
N SER A 106 7.54 -16.61 -0.31
CA SER A 106 6.51 -15.58 -0.22
C SER A 106 6.30 -15.16 1.24
N PHE A 107 5.76 -13.97 1.47
CA PHE A 107 5.39 -13.46 2.79
C PHE A 107 3.89 -13.21 2.87
N ASP A 108 3.26 -13.69 3.93
CA ASP A 108 1.84 -13.42 4.23
C ASP A 108 1.74 -12.29 5.25
N ALA A 109 1.23 -11.14 4.81
CA ALA A 109 1.01 -9.97 5.66
C ALA A 109 -0.39 -9.95 6.30
N GLY A 110 -1.22 -10.96 6.04
CA GLY A 110 -2.55 -11.09 6.62
C GLY A 110 -3.57 -10.08 6.07
N VAL A 111 -4.51 -9.71 6.93
CA VAL A 111 -5.59 -8.76 6.62
C VAL A 111 -5.25 -7.38 7.20
N ILE A 112 -5.33 -6.36 6.36
CA ILE A 112 -5.14 -4.96 6.72
C ILE A 112 -6.50 -4.28 6.67
N GLU A 113 -7.01 -3.90 7.83
CA GLU A 113 -8.28 -3.20 7.97
C GLU A 113 -8.05 -1.69 7.99
N LEU A 114 -8.60 -1.00 6.99
CA LEU A 114 -8.65 0.46 6.91
C LEU A 114 -10.05 0.96 7.27
N THR A 115 -10.12 2.20 7.71
CA THR A 115 -11.40 2.87 7.99
C THR A 115 -11.46 4.20 7.26
N SER A 116 -12.64 4.54 6.76
CA SER A 116 -12.87 5.85 6.16
C SER A 116 -12.54 6.98 7.16
N PRO A 117 -12.10 8.15 6.68
CA PRO A 117 -12.01 9.34 7.52
C PRO A 117 -13.40 9.73 8.04
N GLU A 118 -13.47 10.20 9.28
CA GLU A 118 -14.70 10.74 9.90
C GLU A 118 -15.06 12.13 9.35
#